data_AF-A0A382RKD3-F1
#
_entry.id   AF-A0A382RKD3-F1
#
_cell.length_a   1.000
_cell.length_b   1.000
_cell.length_c   1.000
_cell.angle_alpha   90.00
_cell.angle_beta   90.00
_cell.angle_gamma   90.00
#
_symmetry.space_group_name_H-M   'P 1'
#
loop_
_entity.id
_entity.type
_entity.pdbx_description
1 polymer ?
#
loop_
_entity_poly.entity_id
_entity_poly.type
_entity_poly.pdbx_seq_one_letter_code
_entity_poly.pdbx_strand_id
1 'polypeptide(L)'
;MKPNSVASALEAGHLEYLDGKDDYTSGSIESYVQTVRREITADGNVVIGVKEKGDRIIKRISGDVFPLVNKIETFTEPCWLFIWEECVKSRNVVSFGKFQKVGAKISSFGEIQGVYFKDVPGFFGEREHPFVPEYEKYALRKLKLGRVMDWPKKLKIQEKLKNISEFTNHYSNYNAKGSWSALS
;
A
#
# COMPACT_ATOMS: atom_id res chain seq x y z
N MET A 1 24.82 6.36 -10.11
CA MET A 1 23.40 6.71 -10.26
C MET A 1 22.61 5.43 -10.00
N LYS A 2 21.64 5.40 -9.07
CA LYS A 2 20.80 4.20 -8.92
C LYS A 2 19.99 4.04 -10.21
N PRO A 3 20.03 2.88 -10.88
CA PRO A 3 19.27 2.69 -12.11
C PRO A 3 17.77 2.88 -11.82
N ASN A 4 17.04 3.39 -12.82
CA ASN A 4 15.60 3.56 -12.72
C ASN A 4 14.96 2.19 -12.41
N SER A 5 14.17 2.12 -11.34
CA SER A 5 13.60 0.86 -10.86
C SER A 5 12.68 0.15 -11.87
N VAL A 6 12.11 0.87 -12.84
CA VAL A 6 11.31 0.29 -13.93
C VAL A 6 12.23 -0.29 -15.01
N ALA A 7 13.30 0.43 -15.36
CA ALA A 7 14.30 -0.07 -16.31
C ALA A 7 14.98 -1.34 -15.79
N SER A 8 15.34 -1.38 -14.50
CA SER A 8 15.89 -2.59 -13.89
C SER A 8 14.89 -3.76 -13.85
N ALA A 9 13.60 -3.48 -13.69
CA ALA A 9 12.57 -4.53 -13.74
C ALA A 9 12.40 -5.08 -15.16
N LEU A 10 12.48 -4.22 -16.18
CA LEU A 10 12.45 -4.63 -17.57
C LEU A 10 13.69 -5.47 -17.95
N GLU A 11 14.88 -5.01 -17.56
CA GLU A 11 16.15 -5.74 -17.79
C GLU A 11 16.16 -7.12 -17.12
N ALA A 12 15.57 -7.22 -15.91
CA ALA A 12 15.44 -8.48 -15.19
C ALA A 12 14.30 -9.38 -15.71
N GLY A 13 13.54 -8.96 -16.73
CA GLY A 13 12.40 -9.71 -17.25
C GLY A 13 11.23 -9.83 -16.27
N HIS A 14 11.14 -8.93 -15.28
CA HIS A 14 10.07 -8.91 -14.27
C HIS A 14 8.86 -8.11 -14.73
N LEU A 15 9.00 -7.25 -15.75
CA LEU A 15 7.92 -6.44 -16.30
C LEU A 15 7.33 -7.12 -17.54
N GLU A 16 6.04 -7.44 -17.47
CA GLU A 16 5.30 -8.07 -18.56
C GLU A 16 4.20 -7.13 -19.05
N TYR A 17 4.06 -7.02 -20.37
CA TYR A 17 2.95 -6.33 -21.02
C TYR A 17 1.84 -7.33 -21.33
N LEU A 18 0.63 -7.02 -20.90
CA LEU A 18 -0.56 -7.83 -21.09
C LEU A 18 -1.35 -7.20 -22.23
N ASP A 19 -1.26 -7.79 -23.40
CA ASP A 19 -2.05 -7.39 -24.57
C ASP A 19 -3.27 -8.31 -24.66
N GLY A 20 -4.46 -7.72 -24.67
CA GLY A 20 -5.72 -8.45 -24.86
C GLY A 20 -5.88 -9.04 -26.26
N LYS A 21 -4.97 -8.73 -27.19
CA LYS A 21 -5.11 -8.97 -28.64
C LYS A 21 -6.35 -8.28 -29.22
N ASP A 22 -6.84 -7.27 -28.52
CA ASP A 22 -7.84 -6.32 -28.97
C ASP A 22 -7.27 -4.90 -28.77
N ASP A 23 -7.73 -3.94 -29.56
CA ASP A 23 -7.23 -2.55 -29.50
C ASP A 23 -7.68 -1.80 -28.22
N TYR A 24 -8.33 -2.49 -27.28
CA TYR A 24 -9.09 -1.86 -26.20
C TYR A 24 -8.64 -2.26 -24.81
N THR A 25 -7.97 -3.40 -24.64
CA THR A 25 -7.56 -3.91 -23.33
C THR A 25 -6.06 -4.12 -23.28
N SER A 26 -5.43 -3.37 -22.37
CA SER A 26 -4.00 -3.48 -22.15
C SER A 26 -3.67 -3.38 -20.67
N GLY A 27 -2.56 -4.00 -20.30
CA GLY A 27 -2.05 -3.97 -18.95
C GLY A 27 -0.54 -4.11 -18.91
N SER A 28 0.03 -3.81 -17.75
CA SER A 28 1.40 -4.17 -17.43
C SER A 28 1.47 -4.60 -15.97
N ILE A 29 2.29 -5.62 -15.73
CA ILE A 29 2.49 -6.19 -14.40
C ILE A 29 3.98 -6.39 -14.16
N GLU A 30 4.48 -5.81 -13.07
CA GLU A 30 5.81 -6.11 -12.56
C GLU A 30 5.67 -7.20 -11.48
N SER A 31 6.19 -8.39 -11.75
CA SER A 31 6.19 -9.47 -10.76
C SER A 31 7.47 -10.30 -10.78
N TYR A 32 7.81 -10.88 -9.64
CA TYR A 32 8.95 -11.81 -9.49
C TYR A 32 8.73 -12.76 -8.32
N VAL A 33 9.40 -13.91 -8.35
CA VAL A 33 9.40 -14.86 -7.23
C VAL A 33 10.47 -14.47 -6.21
N GLN A 34 10.09 -14.38 -4.96
CA GLN A 34 10.97 -14.04 -3.86
C GLN A 34 11.96 -15.20 -3.60
N THR A 35 13.25 -14.92 -3.68
CA THR A 35 14.31 -15.93 -3.52
C THR A 35 14.79 -16.09 -2.07
N VAL A 36 14.55 -15.08 -1.24
CA VAL A 36 15.00 -15.02 0.17
C VAL A 36 13.89 -14.47 1.06
N ARG A 37 13.75 -15.01 2.27
CA ARG A 37 12.76 -14.51 3.23
C ARG A 37 13.00 -13.02 3.54
N ARG A 38 11.97 -12.18 3.48
CA ARG A 38 12.05 -10.74 3.77
C ARG A 38 10.80 -10.21 4.46
N GLU A 39 10.99 -9.36 5.44
CA GLU A 39 9.89 -8.68 6.12
C GLU A 39 9.29 -7.56 5.26
N ILE A 40 8.00 -7.31 5.48
CA ILE A 40 7.26 -6.17 4.98
C ILE A 40 6.97 -5.28 6.16
N THR A 41 7.57 -4.08 6.18
CA THR A 41 7.32 -3.09 7.24
C THR A 41 6.33 -2.02 6.79
N ALA A 42 5.40 -1.62 7.65
CA ALA A 42 4.50 -0.48 7.41
C ALA A 42 5.26 0.84 7.46
N ASP A 43 6.00 1.04 8.54
CA ASP A 43 6.94 2.12 8.77
C ASP A 43 8.07 1.62 9.67
N GLY A 44 9.31 2.03 9.38
CA GLY A 44 10.51 1.65 10.12
C GLY A 44 10.56 0.17 10.48
N ASN A 45 10.24 -0.13 11.75
CA ASN A 45 10.36 -1.45 12.38
C ASN A 45 9.02 -2.20 12.55
N VAL A 46 7.88 -1.61 12.15
CA VAL A 46 6.57 -2.25 12.32
C VAL A 46 6.35 -3.27 11.21
N VAL A 47 6.57 -4.55 11.51
CA VAL A 47 6.39 -5.66 10.55
C VAL A 47 4.90 -5.97 10.41
N ILE A 48 4.38 -5.88 9.19
CA ILE A 48 2.98 -6.18 8.84
C ILE A 48 2.84 -7.50 8.07
N GLY A 49 3.93 -8.05 7.57
CA GLY A 49 3.91 -9.29 6.79
C GLY A 49 5.30 -9.80 6.52
N VAL A 50 5.39 -11.03 6.04
CA VAL A 50 6.65 -11.67 5.69
C VAL A 50 6.50 -12.31 4.32
N LYS A 51 7.40 -11.93 3.41
CA LYS A 51 7.59 -12.58 2.12
C LYS A 51 8.46 -13.81 2.36
N GLU A 52 7.87 -14.98 2.20
CA GLU A 52 8.61 -16.24 2.28
C GLU A 52 9.29 -16.54 0.93
N LYS A 53 10.31 -17.40 0.96
CA LYS A 53 10.94 -17.88 -0.27
C LYS A 53 9.91 -18.67 -1.08
N GLY A 54 9.76 -18.32 -2.36
CA GLY A 54 8.77 -18.92 -3.26
C GLY A 54 7.49 -18.10 -3.42
N ASP A 55 7.25 -17.08 -2.58
CA ASP A 55 6.13 -16.17 -2.79
C ASP A 55 6.33 -15.33 -4.06
N ARG A 56 5.27 -15.12 -4.83
CA ARG A 56 5.29 -14.14 -5.92
C ARG A 56 4.99 -12.75 -5.39
N ILE A 57 5.81 -11.79 -5.81
CA ILE A 57 5.67 -10.39 -5.46
C ILE A 57 5.21 -9.62 -6.68
N ILE A 58 3.96 -9.17 -6.67
CA ILE A 58 3.40 -8.27 -7.68
C ILE A 58 3.59 -6.84 -7.18
N LYS A 59 4.63 -6.19 -7.69
CA LYS A 59 5.10 -4.90 -7.14
C LYS A 59 4.38 -3.71 -7.76
N ARG A 60 4.01 -3.79 -9.04
CA ARG A 60 3.32 -2.72 -9.78
C ARG A 60 2.35 -3.32 -10.78
N ILE A 61 1.22 -2.66 -10.93
CA ILE A 61 0.21 -2.95 -11.96
C ILE A 61 -0.25 -1.65 -12.60
N SER A 62 -0.56 -1.70 -13.88
CA SER A 62 -1.19 -0.59 -14.61
C SER A 62 -2.04 -1.13 -15.75
N GLY A 63 -3.09 -0.41 -16.13
CA GLY A 63 -4.01 -0.80 -17.20
C GLY A 63 -5.34 -1.37 -16.71
N ASP A 64 -5.92 -2.25 -17.52
CA ASP A 64 -7.29 -2.73 -17.34
C ASP A 64 -7.38 -3.93 -16.41
N VAL A 65 -8.52 -4.01 -15.72
CA VAL A 65 -8.74 -4.93 -14.60
C VAL A 65 -8.68 -6.39 -15.07
N PHE A 66 -9.35 -6.73 -16.17
CA PHE A 66 -9.48 -8.13 -16.61
C PHE A 66 -8.15 -8.74 -17.08
N PRO A 67 -7.33 -8.09 -17.95
CA PRO A 67 -6.02 -8.64 -18.30
C PRO A 67 -5.15 -8.90 -17.06
N LEU A 68 -5.14 -7.97 -16.09
CA LEU A 68 -4.38 -8.10 -14.85
C LEU A 68 -4.88 -9.26 -13.98
N VAL A 69 -6.20 -9.37 -13.79
CA VAL A 69 -6.79 -10.46 -13.00
C VAL A 69 -6.53 -11.82 -13.66
N ASN A 70 -6.75 -11.94 -14.98
CA ASN A 70 -6.49 -13.16 -15.72
C ASN A 70 -5.04 -13.61 -15.57
N LYS A 71 -4.08 -12.67 -15.65
CA LYS A 71 -2.68 -12.99 -15.42
C LYS A 71 -2.42 -13.43 -13.98
N ILE A 72 -2.98 -12.73 -13.00
CA ILE A 72 -2.84 -13.08 -11.58
C ILE A 72 -3.38 -14.47 -11.27
N GLU A 73 -4.45 -14.89 -11.95
CA GLU A 73 -5.03 -16.24 -11.79
C GLU A 73 -4.13 -17.35 -12.32
N THR A 74 -3.15 -17.04 -13.19
CA THR A 74 -2.16 -18.02 -13.64
C THR A 74 -1.09 -18.35 -12.60
N PHE A 75 -0.95 -17.53 -11.56
CA PHE A 75 0.05 -17.75 -10.51
C PHE A 75 -0.43 -18.83 -9.55
N THR A 76 0.42 -19.84 -9.35
CA THR A 76 0.13 -21.02 -8.54
C THR A 76 0.81 -20.98 -7.17
N GLU A 77 1.65 -19.99 -6.93
CA GLU A 77 2.29 -19.71 -5.66
C GLU A 77 1.56 -18.60 -4.87
N PRO A 78 1.79 -18.48 -3.55
CA PRO A 78 1.24 -17.39 -2.76
C PRO A 78 1.69 -16.03 -3.30
N CYS A 79 0.76 -15.09 -3.39
CA CYS A 79 0.99 -13.80 -4.04
C CYS A 79 0.86 -12.64 -3.07
N TRP A 80 1.87 -11.77 -3.05
CA TRP A 80 1.79 -10.43 -2.47
C TRP A 80 1.50 -9.41 -3.55
N LEU A 81 0.55 -8.52 -3.30
CA LEU A 81 0.18 -7.44 -4.22
C LEU A 81 0.27 -6.08 -3.52
N PHE A 82 0.94 -5.14 -4.17
CA PHE A 82 1.08 -3.75 -3.73
C PHE A 82 0.30 -2.85 -4.69
N ILE A 83 -0.61 -2.04 -4.15
CA ILE A 83 -1.41 -1.10 -4.95
C ILE A 83 -1.45 0.28 -4.31
N TRP A 84 -1.70 1.29 -5.15
CA TRP A 84 -2.12 2.61 -4.67
C TRP A 84 -3.61 2.57 -4.29
N GLU A 85 -3.93 2.87 -3.05
CA GLU A 85 -5.30 2.76 -2.50
C GLU A 85 -6.28 3.75 -3.16
N GLU A 86 -5.78 4.90 -3.64
CA GLU A 86 -6.56 5.88 -4.39
C GLU A 86 -7.00 5.37 -5.77
N CYS A 87 -6.28 4.41 -6.35
CA CYS A 87 -6.56 3.90 -7.69
C CYS A 87 -7.76 2.92 -7.66
N VAL A 88 -8.90 3.36 -8.21
CA VAL A 88 -10.11 2.53 -8.31
C VAL A 88 -9.86 1.26 -9.13
N LYS A 89 -9.14 1.35 -10.25
CA LYS A 89 -8.81 0.19 -11.08
C LYS A 89 -7.98 -0.85 -10.30
N SER A 90 -6.96 -0.41 -9.55
CA SER A 90 -6.13 -1.30 -8.74
C SER A 90 -6.91 -1.96 -7.60
N ARG A 91 -7.82 -1.23 -6.95
CA ARG A 91 -8.73 -1.82 -5.94
C ARG A 91 -9.67 -2.86 -6.54
N ASN A 92 -10.13 -2.65 -7.77
CA ASN A 92 -10.92 -3.66 -8.48
C ASN A 92 -10.08 -4.92 -8.76
N VAL A 93 -8.81 -4.78 -9.16
CA VAL A 93 -7.89 -5.93 -9.34
C VAL A 93 -7.73 -6.73 -8.05
N VAL A 94 -7.56 -6.06 -6.90
CA VAL A 94 -7.53 -6.72 -5.57
C VAL A 94 -8.81 -7.52 -5.31
N SER A 95 -9.98 -6.90 -5.54
CA SER A 95 -11.28 -7.50 -5.28
C SER A 95 -11.54 -8.72 -6.17
N PHE A 96 -11.34 -8.58 -7.48
CA PHE A 96 -11.55 -9.68 -8.43
C PHE A 96 -10.46 -10.76 -8.32
N GLY A 97 -9.24 -10.38 -7.98
CA GLY A 97 -8.12 -11.30 -7.73
C GLY A 97 -8.20 -12.05 -6.39
N LYS A 98 -9.23 -11.80 -5.57
CA LYS A 98 -9.47 -12.44 -4.25
C LYS A 98 -8.33 -12.25 -3.24
N PHE A 99 -7.70 -11.08 -3.24
CA PHE A 99 -6.68 -10.76 -2.25
C PHE A 99 -7.32 -10.28 -0.94
N GLN A 100 -6.69 -10.64 0.18
CA GLN A 100 -7.01 -10.13 1.50
C GLN A 100 -6.08 -8.98 1.87
N LYS A 101 -6.62 -7.96 2.55
CA LYS A 101 -5.82 -6.81 3.00
C LYS A 101 -5.03 -7.18 4.25
N VAL A 102 -3.71 -7.04 4.16
CA VAL A 102 -2.79 -7.29 5.27
C VAL A 102 -2.48 -5.99 6.01
N GLY A 103 -2.21 -4.91 5.28
CA GLY A 103 -1.88 -3.61 5.86
C GLY A 103 -1.72 -2.52 4.81
N ALA A 104 -1.07 -1.43 5.19
CA ALA A 104 -0.72 -0.34 4.30
C ALA A 104 0.65 0.24 4.66
N LYS A 105 1.25 0.95 3.71
CA LYS A 105 2.45 1.76 3.87
C LYS A 105 2.15 3.19 3.44
N ILE A 106 2.84 4.15 4.04
CA ILE A 106 2.75 5.55 3.64
C ILE A 106 4.05 5.91 2.93
N SER A 107 3.95 6.44 1.71
CA SER A 107 5.12 6.92 0.97
C SER A 107 5.67 8.20 1.60
N SER A 108 6.92 8.58 1.30
CA SER A 108 7.48 9.86 1.76
C SER A 108 6.71 11.08 1.24
N PHE A 109 5.86 10.90 0.23
CA PHE A 109 4.97 11.92 -0.33
C PHE A 109 3.53 11.84 0.21
N GLY A 110 3.27 10.97 1.19
CA GLY A 110 1.96 10.83 1.84
C GLY A 110 0.96 9.98 1.06
N GLU A 111 1.39 9.25 0.03
CA GLU A 111 0.54 8.33 -0.73
C GLU A 111 0.36 7.03 0.05
N ILE A 112 -0.81 6.41 -0.07
CA ILE A 112 -1.14 5.17 0.65
C ILE A 112 -0.96 3.97 -0.27
N GLN A 113 0.03 3.16 0.03
CA GLN A 113 0.25 1.89 -0.66
C GLN A 113 -0.35 0.75 0.16
N GLY A 114 -1.44 0.15 -0.33
CA GLY A 114 -2.05 -1.02 0.26
C GLY A 114 -1.22 -2.28 0.03
N VAL A 115 -1.13 -3.12 1.06
CA VAL A 115 -0.42 -4.41 1.02
C VAL A 115 -1.44 -5.53 1.17
N TYR A 116 -1.45 -6.41 0.17
CA TYR A 116 -2.44 -7.46 0.02
C TYR A 116 -1.78 -8.81 -0.16
N PHE A 117 -2.43 -9.86 0.33
CA PHE A 117 -1.96 -11.23 0.22
C PHE A 117 -3.07 -12.14 -0.31
N LYS A 118 -2.68 -13.08 -1.17
CA LYS A 118 -3.53 -14.15 -1.68
C LYS A 118 -2.79 -15.45 -1.46
N ASP A 119 -3.37 -16.31 -0.65
CA ASP A 119 -2.86 -17.66 -0.43
C ASP A 119 -3.33 -18.62 -1.55
N VAL A 120 -2.70 -19.78 -1.63
CA VAL A 120 -3.09 -20.85 -2.57
C VAL A 120 -3.87 -21.94 -1.83
N PRO A 121 -5.07 -22.32 -2.30
CA PRO A 121 -5.82 -23.41 -1.69
C PRO A 121 -5.03 -24.72 -1.70
N GLY A 122 -4.85 -25.36 -0.53
CA GLY A 122 -4.22 -26.68 -0.41
C GLY A 122 -2.83 -26.68 0.22
N PHE A 123 -2.23 -25.52 0.49
CA PHE A 123 -1.08 -25.42 1.39
C PHE A 123 -1.56 -25.56 2.85
N PHE A 124 -0.76 -26.18 3.73
CA PHE A 124 -1.16 -26.52 5.11
C PHE A 124 -1.56 -25.28 5.94
N GLY A 125 -2.86 -24.96 5.96
CA GLY A 125 -3.45 -23.85 6.73
C GLY A 125 -3.39 -22.49 6.03
N GLU A 126 -4.31 -21.59 6.39
CA GLU A 126 -4.25 -20.19 5.96
C GLU A 126 -3.02 -19.53 6.59
N ARG A 127 -2.21 -18.81 5.79
CA ARG A 127 -1.05 -18.09 6.31
C ARG A 127 -1.45 -17.02 7.31
N GLU A 128 -0.99 -17.15 8.54
CA GLU A 128 -1.12 -16.10 9.55
C GLU A 128 -0.15 -14.94 9.27
N HIS A 129 -0.63 -13.72 9.46
CA HIS A 129 0.15 -12.50 9.36
C HIS A 129 0.30 -11.87 10.75
N PRO A 130 1.39 -11.12 10.99
CA PRO A 130 1.57 -10.38 12.24
C PRO A 130 0.32 -9.57 12.59
N PHE A 131 -0.01 -9.54 13.88
CA PHE A 131 -1.11 -8.71 14.35
C PHE A 131 -0.80 -7.23 14.06
N VAL A 132 -1.54 -6.67 13.11
CA VAL A 132 -1.52 -5.24 12.83
C VAL A 132 -2.63 -4.60 13.65
N PRO A 133 -2.31 -3.73 14.62
CA PRO A 133 -3.33 -3.03 15.41
C PRO A 133 -4.37 -2.38 14.50
N GLU A 134 -5.64 -2.43 14.90
CA GLU A 134 -6.73 -1.98 14.03
C GLU A 134 -6.60 -0.51 13.62
N TYR A 135 -5.94 0.31 14.47
CA TYR A 135 -5.69 1.70 14.15
C TYR A 135 -4.73 1.94 12.99
N GLU A 136 -3.77 1.03 12.75
CA GLU A 136 -2.86 1.08 11.59
C GLU A 136 -3.60 0.75 10.28
N LYS A 137 -4.82 0.20 10.36
CA LYS A 137 -5.67 -0.06 9.19
C LYS A 137 -6.54 1.15 8.83
N TYR A 138 -6.61 2.18 9.68
CA TYR A 138 -7.37 3.38 9.37
C TYR A 138 -6.61 4.24 8.35
N ALA A 139 -7.11 4.25 7.12
CA ALA A 139 -6.73 5.29 6.16
C ALA A 139 -7.28 6.66 6.62
N LEU A 140 -6.56 7.73 6.30
CA LEU A 140 -7.05 9.10 6.48
C LEU A 140 -8.38 9.26 5.72
N ARG A 141 -9.49 9.36 6.45
CA ARG A 141 -10.79 9.63 5.84
C ARG A 141 -10.94 11.13 5.65
N LYS A 142 -11.32 11.55 4.44
CA LYS A 142 -11.71 12.95 4.20
C LYS A 142 -12.81 13.32 5.19
N LEU A 143 -12.54 14.29 6.06
CA LEU A 143 -13.51 14.82 7.00
C LEU A 143 -14.69 15.41 6.21
N LYS A 144 -15.85 14.75 6.28
CA LYS A 144 -17.09 15.24 5.65
C LYS A 144 -17.70 16.32 6.52
N LEU A 145 -17.28 17.54 6.26
CA LEU A 145 -17.90 18.75 6.77
C LEU A 145 -19.09 19.10 5.85
N GLY A 146 -20.32 19.04 6.37
CA GLY A 146 -21.52 19.41 5.61
C GLY A 146 -21.50 20.89 5.18
N ARG A 147 -22.26 21.25 4.13
CA ARG A 147 -22.39 22.65 3.65
C ARG A 147 -22.86 23.59 4.77
N VAL A 148 -23.75 23.08 5.62
CA VAL A 148 -24.09 23.67 6.92
C VAL A 148 -23.37 22.82 7.94
N MET A 149 -22.28 23.37 8.45
CA MET A 149 -21.44 22.71 9.44
C MET A 149 -22.22 22.46 10.73
N ASP A 150 -22.13 21.23 11.23
CA ASP A 150 -22.57 20.81 12.56
C ASP A 150 -21.83 21.67 13.61
N TRP A 151 -22.40 22.83 13.96
CA TRP A 151 -21.81 23.86 14.82
C TRP A 151 -21.17 23.32 16.11
N PRO A 152 -21.76 22.31 16.79
CA PRO A 152 -21.13 21.68 17.96
C PRO A 152 -19.75 21.07 17.67
N LYS A 153 -19.52 20.50 16.48
CA LYS A 153 -18.20 19.98 16.09
C LYS A 153 -17.18 21.09 15.84
N LYS A 154 -17.60 22.21 15.24
CA LYS A 154 -16.75 23.40 15.10
C LYS A 154 -16.34 23.94 16.46
N LEU A 155 -17.29 24.09 17.37
CA LEU A 155 -17.05 24.65 18.69
C LEU A 155 -16.01 23.82 19.45
N LYS A 156 -16.16 22.48 19.45
CA LYS A 156 -15.19 21.57 20.06
C LYS A 156 -13.78 21.67 19.46
N ILE A 157 -13.67 21.78 18.13
CA ILE A 157 -12.37 21.97 17.48
C ILE A 157 -11.79 23.35 17.85
N GLN A 158 -12.61 24.40 17.83
CA GLN A 158 -12.20 25.76 18.16
C GLN A 158 -11.75 25.88 19.63
N GLU A 159 -12.47 25.27 20.57
CA GLU A 159 -12.10 25.20 21.99
C GLU A 159 -10.79 24.45 22.19
N LYS A 160 -10.58 23.33 21.47
CA LYS A 160 -9.30 22.62 21.50
C LYS A 160 -8.16 23.45 20.93
N LEU A 161 -8.39 24.16 19.83
CA LEU A 161 -7.38 25.04 19.21
C LEU A 161 -7.01 26.22 20.12
N LYS A 162 -7.98 26.77 20.87
CA LYS A 162 -7.72 27.83 21.86
C LYS A 162 -6.84 27.35 23.02
N ASN A 163 -6.96 26.07 23.37
CA ASN A 163 -6.24 25.45 24.47
C ASN A 163 -5.08 24.57 24.00
N ILE A 164 -4.64 24.74 22.74
CA ILE A 164 -3.50 23.99 22.24
C ILE A 164 -2.23 24.55 22.89
N SER A 165 -1.36 23.67 23.36
CA SER A 165 -0.06 24.06 23.91
C SER A 165 0.77 24.78 22.86
N GLU A 166 1.71 25.61 23.29
CA GLU A 166 2.66 26.22 22.37
C GLU A 166 3.41 25.14 21.60
N PHE A 167 3.60 25.39 20.31
CA PHE A 167 4.37 24.51 19.45
C PHE A 167 5.83 24.56 19.92
N THR A 168 6.34 23.43 20.39
CA THR A 168 7.71 23.30 20.84
C THR A 168 8.58 22.77 19.71
N ASN A 169 9.88 23.03 19.81
CA ASN A 169 10.82 22.53 18.82
C ASN A 169 10.88 21.00 18.91
N HIS A 170 10.49 20.30 17.84
CA HIS A 170 10.35 18.86 17.89
C HIS A 170 11.73 18.18 17.86
N TYR A 171 12.00 17.32 18.85
CA TYR A 171 13.25 16.56 18.96
C TYR A 171 13.28 15.41 17.94
N SER A 172 13.46 15.74 16.66
CA SER A 172 13.71 14.79 15.58
C SER A 172 15.07 15.07 14.96
N ASN A 173 15.81 14.00 14.59
CA ASN A 173 17.06 14.12 13.85
C ASN A 173 16.88 14.88 12.52
N TYR A 174 15.67 14.89 11.96
CA TYR A 174 15.32 15.64 10.75
C TYR A 174 15.03 17.13 10.99
N ASN A 175 15.05 17.59 12.24
CA ASN A 175 14.82 18.98 12.65
C ASN A 175 16.03 19.57 13.39
N ALA A 176 17.24 19.11 13.10
CA ALA A 176 18.45 19.53 13.81
C ALA A 176 18.71 21.06 13.76
N LYS A 177 18.11 21.78 12.80
CA LYS A 177 18.19 23.24 12.65
C LYS A 177 16.98 24.00 13.20
N GLY A 178 16.01 23.32 13.82
CA GLY A 178 14.79 23.93 14.34
C GLY A 178 13.93 24.59 13.26
N SER A 179 13.93 24.03 12.04
CA SER A 179 13.19 24.57 10.90
C SER A 179 11.67 24.42 11.02
N TRP A 180 11.19 23.58 11.94
CA TRP A 180 9.77 23.41 12.23
C TRP A 180 9.52 23.08 13.71
N SER A 181 8.33 23.40 14.20
CA SER A 181 7.86 23.09 15.55
C SER A 181 6.62 22.19 15.48
N ALA A 182 6.37 21.40 16.52
CA ALA A 182 5.19 20.55 16.63
C ALA A 182 4.63 20.56 18.05
N LEU A 183 3.44 20.00 18.20
CA LEU A 183 2.88 19.73 19.52
C LEU A 183 3.62 18.52 20.09
N SER A 184 4.31 18.70 21.22
CA SER A 184 4.98 17.64 21.98
C SER A 184 4.13 17.19 23.16
#